data_AF-A0A532V988-F1
#
_entry.id   AF-A0A532V988-F1
#
_cell.length_a   1.000
_cell.length_b   1.000
_cell.length_c   1.000
_cell.angle_alpha   90.00
_cell.angle_beta   90.00
_cell.angle_gamma   90.00
#
_symmetry.space_group_name_H-M   'P 1'
#
loop_
_entity.id
_entity.type
_entity.pdbx_description
1 polymer ?
#
loop_
_entity_poly.entity_id
_entity_poly.type
_entity_poly.pdbx_seq_one_letter_code
_entity_poly.pdbx_strand_id
1 'polypeptide(L)'
;MNFEIYHQLGHNAVWNFESLEEDGTGEGFIISPRHIPQSKVESLDHHEKARAIFDPQFFLPRVPLGKLSTYDFFPHQVVESVFDTSDYEGEPAERSADSCVDFQRMNNFRYIVIPTRYMSGMPTDFQEQQTALFVGPFLDAVEGHGVSEEKEILLQLVLNSDMVKDEQYSADILNWVTGIPRIKGVYLIVECIPRSKQIKDIDFLYSLLKFVDKLSQHPNKLEVILGYLNTESLVLSLASPSIITIGSYENTRMFNIANFSLPEPRPRGPTPRLYVTKLLQLIDYNYIGAIRRVLGDSSDIFDENRYQAIMFDPDYRWWFTKPEPYKHYFLEFSRQLRTIRSVRERKRYELVSSMMRSAIGLYSELRDSGIIFDSESDGSHIAAWLTAANLFAKDKNWVK
;
A
#
# COMPACT_ATOMS: atom_id res chain seq x y z
N MET A 1 8.92 9.88 13.62
CA MET A 1 9.96 9.26 12.78
C MET A 1 9.88 9.82 11.36
N ASN A 2 10.95 9.67 10.57
CA ASN A 2 10.92 9.91 9.12
C ASN A 2 10.61 8.56 8.46
N PHE A 3 9.69 8.52 7.49
CA PHE A 3 9.26 7.28 6.83
C PHE A 3 10.01 7.04 5.52
N GLU A 4 10.14 5.79 5.10
CA GLU A 4 10.67 5.40 3.80
C GLU A 4 9.54 5.23 2.77
N ILE A 5 9.90 5.29 1.48
CA ILE A 5 9.00 5.15 0.35
C ILE A 5 9.35 3.85 -0.37
N TYR A 6 8.40 2.92 -0.39
CA TYR A 6 8.56 1.62 -1.01
C TYR A 6 7.66 1.48 -2.23
N HIS A 7 8.15 0.82 -3.27
CA HIS A 7 7.32 0.49 -4.43
C HIS A 7 6.57 -0.83 -4.19
N GLN A 8 5.23 -0.80 -4.17
CA GLN A 8 4.41 -2.00 -4.19
C GLN A 8 4.45 -2.60 -5.60
N LEU A 9 5.12 -3.74 -5.76
CA LEU A 9 5.30 -4.35 -7.07
C LEU A 9 4.04 -5.08 -7.54
N GLY A 10 3.82 -5.02 -8.85
CA GLY A 10 2.75 -5.75 -9.52
C GLY A 10 3.15 -6.12 -10.94
N HIS A 11 2.16 -6.17 -11.83
CA HIS A 11 2.43 -6.30 -13.27
C HIS A 11 3.33 -5.15 -13.76
N ASN A 12 4.24 -5.44 -14.69
CA ASN A 12 5.26 -4.49 -15.18
C ASN A 12 6.18 -3.91 -14.10
N ALA A 13 6.57 -4.72 -13.10
CA ALA A 13 7.51 -4.32 -12.04
C ALA A 13 8.83 -3.69 -12.54
N VAL A 14 9.24 -3.93 -13.80
CA VAL A 14 10.39 -3.27 -14.43
C VAL A 14 10.30 -1.74 -14.36
N TRP A 15 9.10 -1.15 -14.44
CA TRP A 15 8.95 0.29 -14.33
C TRP A 15 9.30 0.81 -12.94
N ASN A 16 9.00 0.04 -11.90
CA ASN A 16 9.33 0.36 -10.53
C ASN A 16 10.85 0.27 -10.31
N PHE A 17 11.49 -0.80 -10.79
CA PHE A 17 12.94 -0.96 -10.71
C PHE A 17 13.67 0.19 -11.42
N GLU A 18 13.33 0.45 -12.70
CA GLU A 18 13.92 1.54 -13.48
C GLU A 18 13.70 2.91 -12.82
N SER A 19 12.52 3.19 -12.26
CA SER A 19 12.27 4.49 -11.61
C SER A 19 13.06 4.63 -10.31
N LEU A 20 13.19 3.56 -9.53
CA LEU A 20 13.99 3.61 -8.31
C LEU A 20 15.48 3.80 -8.62
N GLU A 21 15.99 3.18 -9.68
CA GLU A 21 17.41 3.27 -10.08
C GLU A 21 17.76 4.57 -10.82
N GLU A 22 16.95 4.97 -11.79
CA GLU A 22 17.26 6.13 -12.65
C GLU A 22 16.77 7.45 -12.06
N ASP A 23 15.58 7.45 -11.44
CA ASP A 23 14.94 8.66 -10.92
C ASP A 23 15.07 8.80 -9.40
N GLY A 24 15.57 7.75 -8.72
CA GLY A 24 15.67 7.70 -7.27
C GLY A 24 14.30 7.86 -6.61
N THR A 25 13.28 7.06 -6.98
CA THR A 25 11.89 7.21 -6.50
C THR A 25 11.52 6.42 -5.24
N GLY A 26 12.49 6.07 -4.39
CA GLY A 26 12.22 5.43 -3.11
C GLY A 26 13.44 4.77 -2.50
N GLU A 27 13.23 3.93 -1.50
CA GLU A 27 14.27 3.22 -0.77
C GLU A 27 14.21 1.70 -0.96
N GLY A 28 13.08 1.13 -1.41
CA GLY A 28 12.96 -0.30 -1.65
C GLY A 28 11.65 -0.72 -2.33
N PHE A 29 11.35 -2.01 -2.24
CA PHE A 29 10.23 -2.64 -2.92
C PHE A 29 9.48 -3.60 -2.00
N ILE A 30 8.19 -3.79 -2.25
CA ILE A 30 7.42 -4.92 -1.73
C ILE A 30 7.11 -5.87 -2.88
N ILE A 31 7.67 -7.08 -2.83
CA ILE A 31 7.57 -8.11 -3.87
C ILE A 31 6.23 -8.84 -3.73
N SER A 32 5.46 -8.88 -4.81
CA SER A 32 4.21 -9.64 -4.90
C SER A 32 4.43 -10.95 -5.68
N PRO A 33 4.45 -12.12 -5.02
CA PRO A 33 4.63 -13.43 -5.65
C PRO A 33 3.50 -13.78 -6.64
N ARG A 34 2.32 -13.17 -6.52
CA ARG A 34 1.26 -13.27 -7.53
C ARG A 34 1.68 -12.80 -8.91
N HIS A 35 2.55 -11.80 -8.99
CA HIS A 35 2.93 -11.15 -10.24
C HIS A 35 4.33 -11.54 -10.73
N ILE A 36 5.18 -12.07 -9.86
CA ILE A 36 6.58 -12.42 -10.16
C ILE A 36 6.79 -13.89 -9.78
N PRO A 37 7.20 -14.79 -10.71
CA PRO A 37 7.44 -16.19 -10.38
C PRO A 37 8.66 -16.37 -9.47
N GLN A 38 8.69 -17.46 -8.70
CA GLN A 38 9.74 -17.75 -7.72
C GLN A 38 11.15 -17.63 -8.30
N SER A 39 11.41 -18.29 -9.43
CA SER A 39 12.73 -18.27 -10.09
C SER A 39 13.20 -16.86 -10.47
N LYS A 40 12.27 -15.95 -10.79
CA LYS A 40 12.61 -14.56 -11.10
C LYS A 40 12.95 -13.79 -9.82
N VAL A 41 12.24 -14.02 -8.73
CA VAL A 41 12.56 -13.42 -7.42
C VAL A 41 13.94 -13.88 -6.94
N GLU A 42 14.24 -15.18 -7.07
CA GLU A 42 15.54 -15.74 -6.69
C GLU A 42 16.70 -15.14 -7.50
N SER A 43 16.44 -14.85 -8.79
CA SER A 43 17.42 -14.23 -9.70
C SER A 43 17.66 -12.73 -9.50
N LEU A 44 16.87 -12.05 -8.65
CA LEU A 44 17.10 -10.63 -8.34
C LEU A 44 18.47 -10.45 -7.69
N ASP A 45 19.07 -9.27 -7.91
CA ASP A 45 20.36 -8.97 -7.34
C ASP A 45 20.31 -8.98 -5.80
N HIS A 46 21.40 -9.41 -5.16
CA HIS A 46 21.44 -9.50 -3.70
C HIS A 46 21.16 -8.15 -3.02
N HIS A 47 21.65 -7.04 -3.58
CA HIS A 47 21.37 -5.71 -3.07
C HIS A 47 19.89 -5.33 -3.21
N GLU A 48 19.24 -5.73 -4.30
CA GLU A 48 17.79 -5.53 -4.46
C GLU A 48 16.98 -6.31 -3.44
N LYS A 49 17.35 -7.58 -3.20
CA LYS A 49 16.68 -8.43 -2.22
C LYS A 49 16.86 -7.90 -0.79
N ALA A 50 18.06 -7.47 -0.42
CA ALA A 50 18.36 -6.94 0.91
C ALA A 50 17.52 -5.71 1.30
N ARG A 51 17.07 -4.91 0.32
CA ARG A 51 16.17 -3.76 0.53
C ARG A 51 14.69 -4.08 0.30
N ALA A 52 14.36 -5.28 -0.18
CA ALA A 52 12.99 -5.68 -0.49
C ALA A 52 12.29 -6.34 0.70
N ILE A 53 10.98 -6.18 0.76
CA ILE A 53 10.07 -6.93 1.63
C ILE A 53 9.36 -7.94 0.74
N PHE A 54 9.35 -9.21 1.13
CA PHE A 54 8.56 -10.23 0.44
C PHE A 54 7.17 -10.31 1.08
N ASP A 55 6.12 -10.05 0.32
CA ASP A 55 4.73 -10.23 0.77
C ASP A 55 4.30 -11.66 0.43
N PRO A 56 4.09 -12.58 1.39
CA PRO A 56 3.74 -13.96 1.06
C PRO A 56 2.35 -14.10 0.41
N GLN A 57 1.46 -13.11 0.60
CA GLN A 57 0.11 -13.03 0.03
C GLN A 57 -0.81 -14.22 0.33
N PHE A 58 -0.84 -14.73 1.57
CA PHE A 58 -1.75 -15.80 1.99
C PHE A 58 -3.19 -15.31 2.22
N PHE A 59 -3.60 -14.23 1.54
CA PHE A 59 -4.90 -13.57 1.75
C PHE A 59 -6.07 -14.52 1.53
N LEU A 60 -6.01 -15.34 0.48
CA LEU A 60 -6.98 -16.39 0.15
C LEU A 60 -6.23 -17.70 -0.09
N PRO A 61 -5.94 -18.48 0.97
CA PRO A 61 -5.16 -19.73 0.89
C PRO A 61 -5.69 -20.76 -0.12
N ARG A 62 -7.00 -20.68 -0.45
CA ARG A 62 -7.68 -21.59 -1.38
C ARG A 62 -7.29 -21.46 -2.84
N VAL A 63 -6.80 -20.30 -3.28
CA VAL A 63 -6.69 -19.99 -4.72
C VAL A 63 -5.29 -19.49 -5.07
N PRO A 64 -4.37 -20.33 -5.60
CA PRO A 64 -3.06 -19.88 -6.04
C PRO A 64 -3.16 -19.17 -7.38
N LEU A 65 -3.51 -17.87 -7.38
CA LEU A 65 -3.66 -17.11 -8.62
C LEU A 65 -2.32 -16.68 -9.23
N GLY A 66 -2.28 -16.73 -10.56
CA GLY A 66 -1.18 -16.14 -11.33
C GLY A 66 0.13 -16.89 -11.12
N LYS A 67 1.13 -16.20 -10.56
CA LYS A 67 2.46 -16.77 -10.31
C LYS A 67 2.64 -17.30 -8.88
N LEU A 68 1.63 -17.16 -8.01
CA LEU A 68 1.64 -17.77 -6.66
C LEU A 68 1.80 -19.29 -6.71
N SER A 69 1.27 -19.94 -7.76
CA SER A 69 1.42 -21.38 -7.96
C SER A 69 2.86 -21.83 -8.24
N THR A 70 3.80 -20.90 -8.43
CA THR A 70 5.23 -21.21 -8.58
C THR A 70 5.97 -21.25 -7.25
N TYR A 71 5.28 -21.04 -6.13
CA TYR A 71 5.85 -21.04 -4.78
C TYR A 71 5.30 -22.22 -4.00
N ASP A 72 6.16 -23.20 -3.71
CA ASP A 72 5.77 -24.50 -3.15
C ASP A 72 5.28 -24.40 -1.69
N PHE A 73 5.58 -23.30 -1.00
CA PHE A 73 5.09 -23.03 0.34
C PHE A 73 3.66 -22.52 0.39
N PHE A 74 3.04 -22.13 -0.73
CA PHE A 74 1.70 -21.54 -0.68
C PHE A 74 0.68 -22.57 -0.17
N PRO A 75 -0.28 -22.21 0.72
CA PRO A 75 -1.11 -23.20 1.42
C PRO A 75 -1.81 -24.21 0.52
N HIS A 76 -2.29 -23.79 -0.65
CA HIS A 76 -2.91 -24.69 -1.64
C HIS A 76 -1.97 -25.79 -2.16
N GLN A 77 -0.65 -25.54 -2.23
CA GLN A 77 0.34 -26.52 -2.69
C GLN A 77 0.67 -27.56 -1.61
N VAL A 78 0.46 -27.20 -0.34
CA VAL A 78 0.83 -28.04 0.82
C VAL A 78 -0.30 -28.98 1.24
N VAL A 79 -1.55 -28.60 0.95
CA VAL A 79 -2.74 -29.40 1.25
C VAL A 79 -3.02 -30.32 0.06
N GLU A 80 -3.16 -31.65 0.29
CA GLU A 80 -3.39 -32.65 -0.77
C GLU A 80 -4.81 -32.58 -1.39
N SER A 81 -5.70 -31.79 -0.80
CA SER A 81 -7.10 -31.57 -1.18
C SER A 81 -7.39 -30.08 -1.46
N VAL A 82 -8.64 -29.75 -1.84
CA VAL A 82 -9.11 -28.36 -1.89
C VAL A 82 -9.04 -27.78 -0.48
N PHE A 83 -8.19 -26.77 -0.26
CA PHE A 83 -7.98 -26.13 1.05
C PHE A 83 -9.29 -25.93 1.83
N ASP A 84 -9.39 -26.56 2.98
CA ASP A 84 -10.27 -26.19 4.09
C ASP A 84 -9.43 -25.71 5.27
N THR A 85 -10.02 -24.88 6.14
CA THR A 85 -9.33 -24.39 7.34
C THR A 85 -8.95 -25.57 8.24
N SER A 86 -9.83 -26.57 8.38
CA SER A 86 -9.53 -27.79 9.15
C SER A 86 -8.39 -28.63 8.57
N ASP A 87 -8.19 -28.54 7.25
CA ASP A 87 -7.17 -29.30 6.53
C ASP A 87 -5.81 -28.57 6.53
N TYR A 88 -5.78 -27.34 7.06
CA TYR A 88 -4.61 -26.49 7.17
C TYR A 88 -4.27 -26.19 8.64
N GLU A 89 -4.26 -27.24 9.46
CA GLU A 89 -3.88 -27.20 10.88
C GLU A 89 -2.78 -28.22 11.17
N GLY A 90 -1.87 -27.92 12.09
CA GLY A 90 -0.73 -28.78 12.39
C GLY A 90 0.25 -28.91 11.21
N GLU A 91 0.56 -30.14 10.79
CA GLU A 91 1.63 -30.43 9.83
C GLU A 91 1.55 -29.62 8.51
N PRO A 92 0.39 -29.40 7.85
CA PRO A 92 0.34 -28.58 6.64
C PRO A 92 0.67 -27.11 6.89
N ALA A 93 0.24 -26.53 8.01
CA ALA A 93 0.58 -25.16 8.38
C ALA A 93 2.06 -25.02 8.72
N GLU A 94 2.61 -26.00 9.46
CA GLU A 94 4.04 -26.08 9.79
C GLU A 94 4.91 -26.20 8.54
N ARG A 95 4.57 -27.08 7.59
CA ARG A 95 5.33 -27.25 6.34
C ARG A 95 5.30 -25.99 5.47
N SER A 96 4.15 -25.32 5.38
CA SER A 96 4.00 -24.05 4.66
C SER A 96 4.85 -22.95 5.30
N ALA A 97 4.79 -22.84 6.62
CA ALA A 97 5.58 -21.88 7.39
C ALA A 97 7.10 -22.12 7.23
N ASP A 98 7.55 -23.37 7.44
CA ASP A 98 8.93 -23.80 7.30
C ASP A 98 9.51 -23.42 5.93
N SER A 99 8.82 -23.84 4.86
CA SER A 99 9.25 -23.57 3.48
C SER A 99 9.22 -22.08 3.12
N CYS A 100 8.25 -21.31 3.64
CA CYS A 100 8.16 -19.87 3.39
C CYS A 100 9.26 -19.10 4.12
N VAL A 101 9.55 -19.45 5.37
CA VAL A 101 10.62 -18.84 6.17
C VAL A 101 11.98 -19.15 5.55
N ASP A 102 12.24 -20.39 5.15
CA ASP A 102 13.50 -20.74 4.49
C ASP A 102 13.68 -19.99 3.16
N PHE A 103 12.63 -19.92 2.34
CA PHE A 103 12.66 -19.12 1.11
C PHE A 103 13.02 -17.65 1.36
N GLN A 104 12.40 -17.02 2.36
CA GLN A 104 12.66 -15.62 2.70
C GLN A 104 14.09 -15.42 3.23
N ARG A 105 14.58 -16.37 4.04
CA ARG A 105 15.93 -16.39 4.60
C ARG A 105 16.99 -16.57 3.52
N MET A 106 16.84 -17.57 2.64
CA MET A 106 17.76 -17.86 1.54
C MET A 106 17.88 -16.68 0.57
N ASN A 107 16.80 -15.91 0.39
CA ASN A 107 16.80 -14.71 -0.43
C ASN A 107 17.26 -13.44 0.30
N ASN A 108 17.48 -13.52 1.61
CA ASN A 108 17.96 -12.43 2.45
C ASN A 108 17.13 -11.13 2.32
N PHE A 109 15.81 -11.24 2.25
CA PHE A 109 14.93 -10.06 2.26
C PHE A 109 15.07 -9.24 3.53
N ARG A 110 14.74 -7.94 3.50
CA ARG A 110 14.94 -7.03 4.66
C ARG A 110 14.33 -7.58 5.95
N TYR A 111 13.11 -8.11 5.87
CA TYR A 111 12.38 -8.72 6.97
C TYR A 111 12.01 -10.16 6.62
N ILE A 112 11.76 -10.97 7.66
CA ILE A 112 10.88 -12.13 7.53
C ILE A 112 9.45 -11.65 7.76
N VAL A 113 8.53 -11.94 6.83
CA VAL A 113 7.12 -11.59 6.96
C VAL A 113 6.32 -12.82 7.34
N ILE A 114 5.61 -12.73 8.46
CA ILE A 114 4.59 -13.68 8.89
C ILE A 114 3.26 -13.26 8.25
N PRO A 115 2.66 -14.06 7.37
CA PRO A 115 1.42 -13.69 6.69
C PRO A 115 0.20 -13.81 7.62
N THR A 116 -0.88 -13.13 7.26
CA THR A 116 -2.23 -13.40 7.79
C THR A 116 -3.22 -13.53 6.64
N ARG A 117 -4.33 -14.23 6.88
CA ARG A 117 -5.40 -14.36 5.87
C ARG A 117 -6.41 -13.24 5.98
N TYR A 118 -7.06 -12.91 4.86
CA TYR A 118 -8.20 -12.01 4.86
C TYR A 118 -9.42 -12.70 5.47
N MET A 119 -10.18 -11.99 6.31
CA MET A 119 -11.49 -12.44 6.80
C MET A 119 -12.52 -11.31 6.63
N SER A 120 -13.70 -11.65 6.14
CA SER A 120 -14.80 -10.69 5.95
C SER A 120 -15.53 -10.40 7.26
N GLY A 121 -16.01 -9.16 7.43
CA GLY A 121 -16.77 -8.73 8.61
C GLY A 121 -15.89 -8.64 9.85
N MET A 122 -16.44 -8.99 11.02
CA MET A 122 -15.72 -8.94 12.31
C MET A 122 -15.80 -10.31 13.02
N PRO A 123 -15.06 -11.32 12.53
CA PRO A 123 -15.06 -12.65 13.13
C PRO A 123 -14.58 -12.62 14.58
N THR A 124 -15.30 -13.32 15.46
CA THR A 124 -15.01 -13.35 16.90
C THR A 124 -13.76 -14.15 17.25
N ASP A 125 -13.33 -15.04 16.35
CA ASP A 125 -12.18 -15.94 16.49
C ASP A 125 -10.98 -15.50 15.63
N PHE A 126 -10.96 -14.25 15.16
CA PHE A 126 -9.90 -13.73 14.28
C PHE A 126 -8.51 -13.97 14.87
N GLN A 127 -8.26 -13.53 16.10
CA GLN A 127 -6.92 -13.64 16.69
C GLN A 127 -6.52 -15.09 16.93
N GLU A 128 -7.46 -15.92 17.39
CA GLU A 128 -7.25 -17.34 17.65
C GLU A 128 -6.86 -18.08 16.36
N GLN A 129 -7.64 -17.91 15.29
CA GLN A 129 -7.36 -18.55 14.00
C GLN A 129 -6.06 -18.05 13.37
N GLN A 130 -5.80 -16.74 13.39
CA GLN A 130 -4.55 -16.22 12.81
C GLN A 130 -3.34 -16.74 13.61
N THR A 131 -3.48 -16.86 14.93
CA THR A 131 -2.42 -17.37 15.80
C THR A 131 -2.14 -18.85 15.53
N ALA A 132 -3.18 -19.69 15.51
CA ALA A 132 -3.03 -21.13 15.34
C ALA A 132 -2.52 -21.51 13.94
N LEU A 133 -3.00 -20.84 12.89
CA LEU A 133 -2.77 -21.27 11.50
C LEU A 133 -1.57 -20.58 10.84
N PHE A 134 -1.16 -19.42 11.34
CA PHE A 134 -0.11 -18.61 10.70
C PHE A 134 0.94 -18.12 11.70
N VAL A 135 0.57 -17.39 12.75
CA VAL A 135 1.58 -16.75 13.62
C VAL A 135 2.43 -17.79 14.37
N GLY A 136 1.81 -18.77 15.03
CA GLY A 136 2.51 -19.83 15.76
C GLY A 136 3.45 -20.63 14.85
N PRO A 137 2.93 -21.30 13.79
CA PRO A 137 3.76 -22.09 12.88
C PRO A 137 4.93 -21.30 12.27
N PHE A 138 4.74 -20.02 11.92
CA PHE A 138 5.83 -19.20 11.39
C PHE A 138 6.86 -18.80 12.45
N LEU A 139 6.45 -18.51 13.69
CA LEU A 139 7.41 -18.25 14.77
C LEU A 139 8.25 -19.51 15.07
N ASP A 140 7.61 -20.68 15.10
CA ASP A 140 8.29 -21.96 15.30
C ASP A 140 9.27 -22.25 14.15
N ALA A 141 8.87 -21.99 12.90
CA ALA A 141 9.76 -22.10 11.74
C ALA A 141 10.96 -21.14 11.81
N VAL A 142 10.75 -19.89 12.23
CA VAL A 142 11.84 -18.92 12.40
C VAL A 142 12.83 -19.38 13.48
N GLU A 143 12.35 -19.96 14.58
CA GLU A 143 13.20 -20.58 15.60
C GLU A 143 13.92 -21.83 15.07
N GLY A 144 13.21 -22.74 14.40
CA GLY A 144 13.74 -23.99 13.84
C GLY A 144 14.84 -23.78 12.80
N HIS A 145 14.74 -22.73 11.98
CA HIS A 145 15.79 -22.33 11.02
C HIS A 145 16.98 -21.59 11.65
N GLY A 146 16.94 -21.34 12.96
CA GLY A 146 17.98 -20.58 13.66
C GLY A 146 18.15 -19.17 13.08
N VAL A 147 17.04 -18.54 12.67
CA VAL A 147 17.07 -17.16 12.15
C VAL A 147 17.64 -16.25 13.23
N SER A 148 18.68 -15.48 12.89
CA SER A 148 19.36 -14.58 13.82
C SER A 148 18.38 -13.64 14.53
N GLU A 149 18.63 -13.35 15.81
CA GLU A 149 17.90 -12.32 16.58
C GLU A 149 18.00 -10.92 15.96
N GLU A 150 19.02 -10.67 15.13
CA GLU A 150 19.14 -9.42 14.38
C GLU A 150 18.20 -9.35 13.18
N LYS A 151 17.66 -10.48 12.72
CA LYS A 151 16.74 -10.51 11.59
C LYS A 151 15.35 -10.11 12.06
N GLU A 152 14.93 -8.92 11.65
CA GLU A 152 13.65 -8.36 12.06
C GLU A 152 12.47 -9.07 11.39
N ILE A 153 11.39 -9.21 12.15
CA ILE A 153 10.17 -9.93 11.75
C ILE A 153 9.00 -8.95 11.69
N LEU A 154 8.23 -9.01 10.60
CA LEU A 154 6.98 -8.28 10.46
C LEU A 154 5.80 -9.23 10.53
N LEU A 155 4.78 -8.86 11.29
CA LEU A 155 3.46 -9.47 11.17
C LEU A 155 2.69 -8.75 10.06
N GLN A 156 2.32 -9.45 9.00
CA GLN A 156 1.32 -8.94 8.07
C GLN A 156 -0.03 -8.89 8.77
N LEU A 157 -0.74 -7.79 8.65
CA LEU A 157 -2.08 -7.63 9.20
C LEU A 157 -3.04 -7.16 8.11
N VAL A 158 -3.99 -8.01 7.74
CA VAL A 158 -4.98 -7.72 6.70
C VAL A 158 -6.33 -7.44 7.34
N LEU A 159 -6.78 -6.19 7.30
CA LEU A 159 -8.03 -5.76 7.92
C LEU A 159 -9.01 -5.22 6.87
N ASN A 160 -10.31 -5.36 7.15
CA ASN A 160 -11.35 -4.67 6.39
C ASN A 160 -11.83 -3.41 7.12
N SER A 161 -12.68 -2.62 6.46
CA SER A 161 -13.18 -1.34 6.98
C SER A 161 -13.95 -1.46 8.28
N ASP A 162 -14.64 -2.56 8.52
CA ASP A 162 -15.47 -2.74 9.72
C ASP A 162 -14.57 -2.98 10.94
N MET A 163 -13.56 -3.85 10.78
CA MET A 163 -12.57 -4.13 11.82
C MET A 163 -11.81 -2.87 12.27
N VAL A 164 -11.48 -1.99 11.32
CA VAL A 164 -10.74 -0.74 11.61
C VAL A 164 -11.64 0.33 12.24
N LYS A 165 -12.93 0.40 11.86
CA LYS A 165 -13.86 1.41 12.37
C LYS A 165 -14.43 1.06 13.74
N ASP A 166 -14.54 -0.22 14.07
CA ASP A 166 -15.01 -0.65 15.39
C ASP A 166 -13.90 -0.45 16.44
N GLU A 167 -14.15 0.43 17.41
CA GLU A 167 -13.14 0.83 18.40
C GLU A 167 -12.72 -0.31 19.32
N GLN A 168 -13.67 -1.17 19.71
CA GLN A 168 -13.40 -2.30 20.59
C GLN A 168 -12.60 -3.37 19.84
N TYR A 169 -13.07 -3.75 18.66
CA TYR A 169 -12.41 -4.77 17.83
C TYR A 169 -10.99 -4.32 17.44
N SER A 170 -10.84 -3.05 17.04
CA SER A 170 -9.51 -2.47 16.78
C SER A 170 -8.61 -2.48 18.00
N ALA A 171 -9.12 -2.18 19.20
CA ALA A 171 -8.34 -2.25 20.44
C ALA A 171 -7.90 -3.69 20.75
N ASP A 172 -8.76 -4.68 20.54
CA ASP A 172 -8.45 -6.09 20.75
C ASP A 172 -7.39 -6.59 19.76
N ILE A 173 -7.46 -6.18 18.49
CA ILE A 173 -6.39 -6.44 17.51
C ILE A 173 -5.07 -5.81 17.96
N LEU A 174 -5.08 -4.54 18.39
CA LEU A 174 -3.85 -3.86 18.84
C LEU A 174 -3.21 -4.58 20.03
N ASN A 175 -4.02 -5.01 21.00
CA ASN A 175 -3.55 -5.78 22.16
C ASN A 175 -2.95 -7.12 21.74
N TRP A 176 -3.60 -7.83 20.82
CA TRP A 176 -3.08 -9.09 20.29
C TRP A 176 -1.74 -8.88 19.58
N VAL A 177 -1.68 -7.96 18.60
CA VAL A 177 -0.48 -7.68 17.82
C VAL A 177 0.69 -7.28 18.72
N THR A 178 0.46 -6.39 19.69
CA THR A 178 1.52 -5.91 20.59
C THR A 178 1.98 -6.95 21.62
N GLY A 179 1.17 -8.01 21.83
CA GLY A 179 1.51 -9.14 22.69
C GLY A 179 2.29 -10.27 22.01
N ILE A 180 2.41 -10.26 20.67
CA ILE A 180 3.16 -11.29 19.95
C ILE A 180 4.66 -11.09 20.18
N PRO A 181 5.39 -12.13 20.64
CA PRO A 181 6.82 -12.01 20.88
C PRO A 181 7.59 -11.86 19.56
N ARG A 182 8.80 -11.30 19.65
CA ARG A 182 9.81 -11.25 18.58
C ARG A 182 9.46 -10.45 17.32
N ILE A 183 8.22 -9.98 17.15
CA ILE A 183 7.90 -9.11 16.02
C ILE A 183 8.48 -7.70 16.22
N LYS A 184 9.11 -7.17 15.18
CA LYS A 184 9.62 -5.79 15.12
C LYS A 184 8.52 -4.80 14.74
N GLY A 185 7.51 -5.26 14.02
CA GLY A 185 6.55 -4.37 13.42
C GLY A 185 5.42 -5.10 12.70
N VAL A 186 4.60 -4.29 12.02
CA VAL A 186 3.40 -4.72 11.31
C VAL A 186 3.45 -4.23 9.87
N TYR A 187 3.21 -5.15 8.94
CA TYR A 187 2.90 -4.84 7.56
C TYR A 187 1.38 -4.79 7.39
N LEU A 188 0.83 -3.59 7.49
CA LEU A 188 -0.60 -3.33 7.50
C LEU A 188 -1.15 -3.18 6.08
N ILE A 189 -2.17 -3.96 5.77
CA ILE A 189 -2.94 -3.91 4.53
C ILE A 189 -4.41 -3.74 4.89
N VAL A 190 -5.07 -2.74 4.33
CA VAL A 190 -6.47 -2.44 4.66
C VAL A 190 -7.34 -2.39 3.42
N GLU A 191 -8.50 -3.05 3.48
CA GLU A 191 -9.55 -2.94 2.48
C GLU A 191 -10.60 -1.90 2.90
N CYS A 192 -10.82 -0.89 2.05
CA CYS A 192 -11.89 0.10 2.25
C CYS A 192 -13.12 -0.26 1.42
N ILE A 193 -14.28 -0.41 2.08
CA ILE A 193 -15.57 -0.70 1.45
C ILE A 193 -16.59 0.37 1.91
N PRO A 194 -17.39 0.97 1.00
CA PRO A 194 -17.43 0.76 -0.45
C PRO A 194 -16.19 1.32 -1.17
N ARG A 195 -15.91 0.79 -2.37
CA ARG A 195 -14.72 1.14 -3.15
C ARG A 195 -14.96 2.36 -4.05
N SER A 196 -13.96 3.24 -4.10
CA SER A 196 -13.76 4.30 -5.11
C SER A 196 -12.25 4.46 -5.33
N LYS A 197 -11.78 5.14 -6.39
CA LYS A 197 -10.31 5.28 -6.61
C LYS A 197 -9.58 6.06 -5.52
N GLN A 198 -10.31 6.88 -4.79
CA GLN A 198 -9.85 7.62 -3.61
C GLN A 198 -10.75 7.32 -2.43
N ILE A 199 -10.20 7.26 -1.22
CA ILE A 199 -10.99 7.09 0.01
C ILE A 199 -11.83 8.33 0.27
N LYS A 200 -13.16 8.16 0.37
CA LYS A 200 -14.11 9.24 0.69
C LYS A 200 -14.80 9.05 2.05
N ASP A 201 -14.58 7.92 2.72
CA ASP A 201 -15.10 7.62 4.07
C ASP A 201 -14.21 8.29 5.13
N ILE A 202 -14.77 9.32 5.79
CA ILE A 202 -14.09 10.11 6.84
C ILE A 202 -13.80 9.23 8.05
N ASP A 203 -14.77 8.44 8.50
CA ASP A 203 -14.68 7.64 9.71
C ASP A 203 -13.64 6.53 9.55
N PHE A 204 -13.59 5.90 8.36
CA PHE A 204 -12.56 4.93 8.03
C PHE A 204 -11.17 5.55 8.07
N LEU A 205 -10.95 6.66 7.34
CA LEU A 205 -9.63 7.29 7.27
C LEU A 205 -9.16 7.80 8.64
N TYR A 206 -10.07 8.36 9.43
CA TYR A 206 -9.79 8.80 10.79
C TYR A 206 -9.45 7.64 11.73
N SER A 207 -10.21 6.55 11.67
CA SER A 207 -9.96 5.36 12.48
C SER A 207 -8.63 4.70 12.10
N LEU A 208 -8.31 4.65 10.81
CA LEU A 208 -7.02 4.16 10.31
C LEU A 208 -5.85 5.01 10.80
N LEU A 209 -5.97 6.35 10.79
CA LEU A 209 -4.95 7.24 11.38
C LEU A 209 -4.71 6.92 12.85
N LYS A 210 -5.78 6.76 13.65
CA LYS A 210 -5.67 6.38 15.06
C LYS A 210 -5.02 5.01 15.24
N PHE A 211 -5.38 4.03 14.41
CA PHE A 211 -4.83 2.68 14.47
C PHE A 211 -3.32 2.69 14.19
N VAL A 212 -2.90 3.35 13.11
CA VAL A 212 -1.49 3.50 12.72
C VAL A 212 -0.70 4.27 13.78
N ASP A 213 -1.27 5.33 14.35
CA ASP A 213 -0.61 6.10 15.41
C ASP A 213 -0.43 5.26 16.68
N LYS A 214 -1.45 4.50 17.11
CA LYS A 214 -1.34 3.60 18.28
C LYS A 214 -0.22 2.56 18.10
N LEU A 215 -0.10 1.95 16.91
CA LEU A 215 1.01 1.05 16.60
C LEU A 215 2.37 1.79 16.63
N SER A 216 2.46 2.92 15.94
CA SER A 216 3.71 3.67 15.76
C SER A 216 4.23 4.30 17.06
N GLN A 217 3.33 4.64 17.98
CA GLN A 217 3.64 5.23 19.29
C GLN A 217 3.75 4.18 20.40
N HIS A 218 3.62 2.89 20.08
CA HIS A 218 3.74 1.84 21.07
C HIS A 218 5.12 1.88 21.76
N PRO A 219 5.24 1.60 23.07
CA PRO A 219 6.52 1.66 23.79
C PRO A 219 7.65 0.81 23.17
N ASN A 220 7.28 -0.31 22.53
CA ASN A 220 8.22 -1.18 21.80
C ASN A 220 8.69 -0.61 20.46
N LYS A 221 8.19 0.57 20.05
CA LYS A 221 8.51 1.27 18.80
C LYS A 221 8.34 0.37 17.57
N LEU A 222 7.14 -0.18 17.43
CA LEU A 222 6.81 -1.06 16.31
C LEU A 222 7.01 -0.33 14.99
N GLU A 223 7.64 -1.02 14.03
CA GLU A 223 7.71 -0.51 12.67
C GLU A 223 6.38 -0.72 11.97
N VAL A 224 5.83 0.34 11.37
CA VAL A 224 4.52 0.25 10.69
C VAL A 224 4.71 0.47 9.20
N ILE A 225 4.51 -0.59 8.43
CA ILE A 225 4.63 -0.59 6.97
C ILE A 225 3.21 -0.56 6.41
N LEU A 226 2.89 0.45 5.62
CA LEU A 226 1.57 0.58 5.01
C LEU A 226 1.59 0.13 3.54
N GLY A 227 0.97 -1.01 3.26
CA GLY A 227 0.87 -1.61 1.93
C GLY A 227 -0.30 -1.05 1.12
N TYR A 228 -0.20 -1.20 -0.20
CA TYR A 228 -1.30 -0.91 -1.14
C TYR A 228 -1.92 0.49 -0.97
N LEU A 229 -1.09 1.52 -0.88
CA LEU A 229 -1.55 2.90 -0.74
C LEU A 229 -1.61 3.66 -2.08
N ASN A 230 -2.61 4.53 -2.19
CA ASN A 230 -2.71 5.55 -3.23
C ASN A 230 -2.31 6.91 -2.62
N THR A 231 -2.91 7.99 -3.11
CA THR A 231 -2.60 9.36 -2.70
C THR A 231 -3.03 9.70 -1.27
N GLU A 232 -3.87 8.90 -0.61
CA GLU A 232 -4.20 9.03 0.82
C GLU A 232 -2.98 8.84 1.73
N SER A 233 -1.88 8.27 1.22
CA SER A 233 -0.62 8.18 1.95
C SER A 233 -0.10 9.52 2.46
N LEU A 234 -0.44 10.63 1.78
CA LEU A 234 -0.18 11.99 2.26
C LEU A 234 -0.81 12.23 3.64
N VAL A 235 -2.06 11.81 3.82
CA VAL A 235 -2.80 11.92 5.08
C VAL A 235 -2.28 10.90 6.09
N LEU A 236 -2.11 9.65 5.67
CA LEU A 236 -1.62 8.58 6.56
C LEU A 236 -0.21 8.85 7.10
N SER A 237 0.59 9.67 6.41
CA SER A 237 1.90 10.14 6.90
C SER A 237 1.82 10.89 8.24
N LEU A 238 0.65 11.44 8.61
CA LEU A 238 0.43 12.13 9.88
C LEU A 238 0.54 11.19 11.08
N ALA A 239 0.15 9.92 10.91
CA ALA A 239 0.22 8.88 11.94
C ALA A 239 1.64 8.29 12.13
N SER A 240 2.65 8.87 11.46
CA SER A 240 4.07 8.52 11.57
C SER A 240 4.42 7.04 11.30
N PRO A 241 3.96 6.46 10.16
CA PRO A 241 4.40 5.13 9.77
C PRO A 241 5.93 5.06 9.55
N SER A 242 6.49 3.86 9.51
CA SER A 242 7.89 3.61 9.14
C SER A 242 8.08 3.56 7.63
N ILE A 243 7.13 2.95 6.90
CA ILE A 243 7.18 2.81 5.44
C ILE A 243 5.80 3.08 4.84
N ILE A 244 5.78 3.81 3.73
CA ILE A 244 4.60 4.05 2.89
C ILE A 244 4.87 3.49 1.49
N THR A 245 3.84 2.92 0.87
CA THR A 245 3.95 2.36 -0.49
C THR A 245 3.47 3.29 -1.60
N ILE A 246 4.03 3.10 -2.79
CA ILE A 246 3.56 3.66 -4.07
C ILE A 246 3.43 2.53 -5.09
N GLY A 247 2.36 2.51 -5.89
CA GLY A 247 2.08 1.44 -6.87
C GLY A 247 1.82 1.97 -8.27
N SER A 248 2.11 1.18 -9.31
CA SER A 248 1.85 1.59 -10.71
C SER A 248 0.34 1.58 -11.01
N TYR A 249 -0.28 0.43 -10.80
CA TYR A 249 -1.67 0.19 -11.12
C TYR A 249 -2.57 0.39 -9.90
N GLU A 250 -3.88 0.52 -10.15
CA GLU A 250 -4.88 0.71 -9.10
C GLU A 250 -4.88 -0.46 -8.09
N ASN A 251 -4.73 -1.70 -8.54
CA ASN A 251 -4.64 -2.89 -7.67
C ASN A 251 -3.36 -2.96 -6.82
N THR A 252 -2.34 -2.16 -7.11
CA THR A 252 -1.13 -2.00 -6.27
C THR A 252 -1.18 -0.75 -5.40
N ARG A 253 -2.20 0.09 -5.58
CA ARG A 253 -2.45 1.32 -4.82
C ARG A 253 -3.68 1.24 -3.94
N MET A 254 -4.47 0.19 -4.09
CA MET A 254 -5.64 -0.07 -3.28
C MET A 254 -5.79 -1.58 -3.17
N PHE A 255 -5.74 -2.07 -1.94
CA PHE A 255 -5.98 -3.46 -1.70
C PHE A 255 -7.45 -3.78 -1.96
N ASN A 256 -7.69 -4.91 -2.59
CA ASN A 256 -9.01 -5.40 -2.90
C ASN A 256 -8.95 -6.92 -2.95
N ILE A 257 -9.66 -7.58 -2.04
CA ILE A 257 -9.61 -9.03 -1.91
C ILE A 257 -10.14 -9.73 -3.16
N ALA A 258 -11.08 -9.11 -3.88
CA ALA A 258 -11.63 -9.66 -5.13
C ALA A 258 -10.57 -9.78 -6.24
N ASN A 259 -9.48 -9.03 -6.16
CA ASN A 259 -8.36 -9.22 -7.09
C ASN A 259 -7.65 -10.55 -6.84
N PHE A 260 -7.80 -11.17 -5.67
CA PHE A 260 -7.17 -12.44 -5.28
C PHE A 260 -8.12 -13.65 -5.40
N SER A 261 -9.35 -13.45 -5.88
CA SER A 261 -10.29 -14.51 -6.26
C SER A 261 -10.27 -14.80 -7.77
N LEU A 262 -10.83 -15.94 -8.19
CA LEU A 262 -10.86 -16.36 -9.60
C LEU A 262 -11.35 -15.21 -10.51
N PRO A 263 -10.62 -14.92 -11.60
CA PRO A 263 -10.90 -13.76 -12.43
C PRO A 263 -12.25 -13.89 -13.16
N GLU A 264 -13.07 -12.84 -13.06
CA GLU A 264 -14.13 -12.57 -14.03
C GLU A 264 -13.55 -12.22 -15.42
N PRO A 265 -14.32 -12.29 -16.52
CA PRO A 265 -13.82 -12.09 -17.89
C PRO A 265 -12.99 -10.81 -18.04
N ARG A 266 -11.98 -10.87 -18.93
CA ARG A 266 -10.93 -9.86 -19.10
C ARG A 266 -11.49 -8.43 -19.05
N PRO A 267 -11.20 -7.67 -17.99
CA PRO A 267 -11.63 -6.28 -17.93
C PRO A 267 -10.95 -5.48 -19.04
N ARG A 268 -11.65 -4.46 -19.54
CA ARG A 268 -11.08 -3.47 -20.45
C ARG A 268 -9.90 -2.78 -19.76
N GLY A 269 -8.82 -2.52 -20.49
CA GLY A 269 -7.67 -1.78 -19.95
C GLY A 269 -8.10 -0.43 -19.38
N PRO A 270 -7.49 0.03 -18.27
CA PRO A 270 -7.91 1.27 -17.62
C PRO A 270 -7.63 2.48 -18.53
N THR A 271 -8.41 3.55 -18.37
CA THR A 271 -8.09 4.83 -19.01
C THR A 271 -6.78 5.36 -18.44
N PRO A 272 -5.81 5.79 -19.28
CA PRO A 272 -4.56 6.37 -18.78
C PRO A 272 -4.84 7.69 -18.05
N ARG A 273 -4.09 7.94 -16.98
CA ARG A 273 -4.27 9.09 -16.10
C ARG A 273 -2.94 9.73 -15.77
N LEU A 274 -2.96 11.05 -15.63
CA LEU A 274 -1.81 11.85 -15.21
C LEU A 274 -1.97 12.21 -13.74
N TYR A 275 -0.99 11.88 -12.92
CA TYR A 275 -0.94 12.44 -11.57
C TYR A 275 -0.62 13.93 -11.63
N VAL A 276 -1.37 14.75 -10.91
CA VAL A 276 -1.14 16.19 -10.84
C VAL A 276 -0.96 16.58 -9.37
N THR A 277 0.26 16.92 -8.98
CA THR A 277 0.64 17.16 -7.57
C THR A 277 -0.20 18.27 -6.94
N LYS A 278 -0.51 19.33 -7.70
CA LYS A 278 -1.33 20.47 -7.22
C LYS A 278 -2.80 20.12 -7.01
N LEU A 279 -3.29 19.04 -7.62
CA LEU A 279 -4.65 18.52 -7.46
C LEU A 279 -4.73 17.31 -6.52
N LEU A 280 -3.58 16.72 -6.13
CA LEU A 280 -3.53 15.52 -5.28
C LEU A 280 -4.35 14.36 -5.86
N GLN A 281 -4.35 14.21 -7.19
CA GLN A 281 -5.23 13.28 -7.91
C GLN A 281 -4.61 12.80 -9.22
N LEU A 282 -5.02 11.60 -9.66
CA LEU A 282 -4.77 11.10 -11.01
C LEU A 282 -5.93 11.47 -11.94
N ILE A 283 -5.69 12.48 -12.76
CA ILE A 283 -6.65 13.08 -13.68
C ILE A 283 -6.71 12.27 -14.98
N ASP A 284 -7.92 11.99 -15.46
CA ASP A 284 -8.13 11.40 -16.78
C ASP A 284 -7.47 12.24 -17.88
N TYR A 285 -6.71 11.60 -18.76
CA TYR A 285 -5.94 12.29 -19.80
C TYR A 285 -6.82 13.16 -20.71
N ASN A 286 -8.11 12.83 -20.86
CA ASN A 286 -9.07 13.61 -21.64
C ASN A 286 -9.26 15.04 -21.10
N TYR A 287 -9.01 15.29 -19.82
CA TYR A 287 -9.10 16.62 -19.22
C TYR A 287 -7.86 17.49 -19.45
N ILE A 288 -6.69 16.89 -19.77
CA ILE A 288 -5.42 17.63 -19.89
C ILE A 288 -5.53 18.76 -20.92
N GLY A 289 -6.03 18.44 -22.12
CA GLY A 289 -6.20 19.44 -23.18
C GLY A 289 -7.23 20.53 -22.83
N ALA A 290 -8.28 20.18 -22.10
CA ALA A 290 -9.28 21.14 -21.65
C ALA A 290 -8.69 22.11 -20.61
N ILE A 291 -7.98 21.59 -19.61
CA ILE A 291 -7.29 22.38 -18.58
C ILE A 291 -6.30 23.35 -19.24
N ARG A 292 -5.47 22.88 -20.18
CA ARG A 292 -4.51 23.75 -20.90
C ARG A 292 -5.17 24.87 -21.68
N ARG A 293 -6.30 24.60 -22.34
CA ARG A 293 -7.04 25.63 -23.10
C ARG A 293 -7.62 26.72 -22.21
N VAL A 294 -8.11 26.34 -21.03
CA VAL A 294 -8.74 27.25 -20.10
C VAL A 294 -7.72 28.06 -19.30
N LEU A 295 -6.62 27.44 -18.88
CA LEU A 295 -5.57 28.10 -18.10
C LEU A 295 -4.51 28.81 -18.96
N GLY A 296 -4.45 28.56 -20.28
CA GLY A 296 -3.48 29.18 -21.20
C GLY A 296 -2.01 28.86 -20.86
N ASP A 297 -1.10 29.75 -21.28
CA ASP A 297 0.34 29.68 -21.00
C ASP A 297 0.69 29.97 -19.52
N SER A 298 -0.28 30.44 -18.72
CA SER A 298 -0.16 30.59 -17.26
C SER A 298 -0.23 29.27 -16.49
N SER A 299 -0.25 28.11 -17.17
CA SER A 299 -0.58 26.80 -16.62
C SER A 299 0.56 26.08 -15.89
N ASP A 300 1.04 26.69 -14.80
CA ASP A 300 1.90 26.04 -13.80
C ASP A 300 1.15 24.94 -13.02
N ILE A 301 0.04 24.36 -13.50
CA ILE A 301 -0.67 23.31 -12.76
C ILE A 301 0.00 21.94 -12.90
N PHE A 302 0.61 21.66 -14.05
CA PHE A 302 1.22 20.36 -14.36
C PHE A 302 2.67 20.32 -13.90
N ASP A 303 3.08 19.18 -13.36
CA ASP A 303 4.43 19.00 -12.87
C ASP A 303 5.44 18.90 -14.02
N GLU A 304 6.52 19.68 -13.96
CA GLU A 304 7.57 19.70 -14.98
C GLU A 304 8.63 18.62 -14.72
N ASN A 305 8.72 17.63 -15.60
CA ASN A 305 9.78 16.62 -15.59
C ASN A 305 9.95 15.94 -16.96
N ARG A 306 10.95 15.06 -17.07
CA ARG A 306 11.28 14.35 -18.32
C ARG A 306 10.10 13.57 -18.91
N TYR A 307 9.25 13.00 -18.06
CA TYR A 307 8.09 12.22 -18.50
C TYR A 307 6.93 13.10 -18.94
N GLN A 308 6.70 14.22 -18.25
CA GLN A 308 5.70 15.19 -18.66
C GLN A 308 6.02 15.74 -20.04
N ALA A 309 7.29 16.08 -20.31
CA ALA A 309 7.71 16.57 -21.63
C ALA A 309 7.37 15.57 -22.75
N ILE A 310 7.59 14.26 -22.51
CA ILE A 310 7.24 13.19 -23.45
C ILE A 310 5.71 13.08 -23.61
N MET A 311 4.95 13.09 -22.52
CA MET A 311 3.49 12.92 -22.55
C MET A 311 2.74 14.10 -23.19
N PHE A 312 3.36 15.28 -23.20
CA PHE A 312 2.79 16.52 -23.74
C PHE A 312 3.23 16.81 -25.17
N ASP A 313 4.11 15.96 -25.73
CA ASP A 313 4.39 15.94 -27.15
C ASP A 313 3.08 15.64 -27.93
N PRO A 314 2.74 16.43 -28.98
CA PRO A 314 1.53 16.21 -29.77
C PRO A 314 1.38 14.82 -30.38
N ASP A 315 2.49 14.11 -30.63
CA ASP A 315 2.50 12.77 -31.19
C ASP A 315 2.42 11.66 -30.12
N TYR A 316 2.39 12.04 -28.83
CA TYR A 316 2.28 11.08 -27.74
C TYR A 316 0.91 10.38 -27.74
N ARG A 317 0.94 9.06 -27.93
CA ARG A 317 -0.26 8.22 -27.91
C ARG A 317 -0.51 7.68 -26.51
N TRP A 318 -1.36 8.39 -25.77
CA TRP A 318 -1.83 7.99 -24.44
C TRP A 318 -2.37 6.56 -24.43
N TRP A 319 -1.75 5.70 -23.61
CA TRP A 319 -2.18 4.32 -23.47
C TRP A 319 -1.73 3.73 -22.13
N PHE A 320 -2.52 2.82 -21.56
CA PHE A 320 -2.26 2.29 -20.20
C PHE A 320 -1.03 1.38 -20.08
N THR A 321 -0.47 0.91 -21.19
CA THR A 321 0.78 0.12 -21.18
C THR A 321 2.03 0.96 -21.41
N LYS A 322 1.86 2.29 -21.54
CA LYS A 322 2.98 3.22 -21.66
C LYS A 322 3.55 3.49 -20.26
N PRO A 323 4.87 3.43 -20.07
CA PRO A 323 5.48 3.62 -18.76
C PRO A 323 5.42 5.07 -18.27
N GLU A 324 5.39 6.05 -19.18
CA GLU A 324 5.61 7.46 -18.83
C GLU A 324 4.61 8.01 -17.80
N PRO A 325 3.29 7.74 -17.86
CA PRO A 325 2.35 8.20 -16.84
C PRO A 325 2.64 7.64 -15.44
N TYR A 326 3.11 6.39 -15.37
CA TYR A 326 3.43 5.74 -14.09
C TYR A 326 4.76 6.21 -13.53
N LYS A 327 5.79 6.33 -14.37
CA LYS A 327 7.10 6.86 -13.94
C LYS A 327 7.00 8.34 -13.56
N HIS A 328 6.18 9.13 -14.26
CA HIS A 328 5.82 10.48 -13.85
C HIS A 328 5.20 10.50 -12.45
N TYR A 329 4.21 9.65 -12.20
CA TYR A 329 3.59 9.52 -10.87
C TYR A 329 4.61 9.14 -9.80
N PHE A 330 5.45 8.13 -10.04
CA PHE A 330 6.48 7.72 -9.09
C PHE A 330 7.43 8.86 -8.74
N LEU A 331 7.88 9.62 -9.74
CA LEU A 331 8.79 10.73 -9.54
C LEU A 331 8.17 11.85 -8.71
N GLU A 332 7.03 12.38 -9.14
CA GLU A 332 6.43 13.55 -8.48
C GLU A 332 5.84 13.20 -7.12
N PHE A 333 5.22 12.02 -7.01
CA PHE A 333 4.66 11.62 -5.73
C PHE A 333 5.76 11.33 -4.69
N SER A 334 6.89 10.76 -5.11
CA SER A 334 8.05 10.58 -4.21
C SER A 334 8.66 11.92 -3.77
N ARG A 335 8.72 12.92 -4.67
CA ARG A 335 9.16 14.28 -4.31
C ARG A 335 8.21 14.91 -3.28
N GLN A 336 6.91 14.77 -3.47
CA GLN A 336 5.91 15.26 -2.53
C GLN A 336 6.03 14.57 -1.17
N LEU A 337 6.13 13.24 -1.14
CA LEU A 337 6.32 12.46 0.09
C LEU A 337 7.62 12.80 0.82
N ARG A 338 8.73 13.06 0.10
CA ARG A 338 9.99 13.53 0.70
C ARG A 338 9.87 14.90 1.36
N THR A 339 9.12 15.80 0.72
CA THR A 339 8.81 17.13 1.30
C THR A 339 8.05 16.96 2.61
N ILE A 340 7.05 16.09 2.64
CA ILE A 340 6.27 15.75 3.85
C ILE A 340 7.13 15.06 4.91
N ARG A 341 8.02 14.14 4.51
CA ARG A 341 8.96 13.44 5.40
C ARG A 341 9.91 14.41 6.11
N SER A 342 10.28 15.52 5.46
CA SER A 342 11.24 16.49 6.00
C SER A 342 10.73 17.22 7.26
N VAL A 343 9.41 17.24 7.46
CA VAL A 343 8.75 17.82 8.63
C VAL A 343 8.07 16.74 9.47
N ARG A 344 7.78 17.06 10.73
CA ARG A 344 7.23 16.10 11.71
C ARG A 344 6.01 16.67 12.41
N GLU A 345 5.14 15.76 12.85
CA GLU A 345 4.01 16.04 13.75
C GLU A 345 3.18 17.24 13.28
N ARG A 346 3.01 18.24 14.14
CA ARG A 346 2.25 19.47 13.84
C ARG A 346 2.69 20.15 12.54
N LYS A 347 3.99 20.27 12.28
CA LYS A 347 4.49 20.90 11.03
C LYS A 347 4.12 20.07 9.80
N ARG A 348 4.10 18.74 9.93
CA ARG A 348 3.65 17.83 8.87
C ARG A 348 2.15 18.02 8.62
N TYR A 349 1.35 18.09 9.69
CA TYR A 349 -0.07 18.40 9.59
C TYR A 349 -0.34 19.74 8.93
N GLU A 350 0.36 20.80 9.31
CA GLU A 350 0.23 22.15 8.71
C GLU A 350 0.54 22.10 7.21
N LEU A 351 1.63 21.42 6.81
CA LEU A 351 2.01 21.24 5.41
C LEU A 351 0.96 20.46 4.61
N VAL A 352 0.58 19.26 5.06
CA VAL A 352 -0.37 18.39 4.37
C VAL A 352 -1.75 19.05 4.28
N SER A 353 -2.19 19.72 5.34
CA SER A 353 -3.45 20.48 5.33
C SER A 353 -3.40 21.67 4.39
N SER A 354 -2.26 22.36 4.29
CA SER A 354 -2.08 23.43 3.31
C SER A 354 -2.18 22.91 1.89
N MET A 355 -1.54 21.78 1.57
CA MET A 355 -1.65 21.14 0.25
C MET A 355 -3.12 20.84 -0.11
N MET A 356 -3.88 20.26 0.83
CA MET A 356 -5.30 19.95 0.62
C MET A 356 -6.16 21.22 0.42
N ARG A 357 -5.93 22.28 1.20
CA ARG A 357 -6.65 23.56 1.04
C ARG A 357 -6.34 24.21 -0.31
N SER A 358 -5.08 24.20 -0.73
CA SER A 358 -4.67 24.70 -2.06
C SER A 358 -5.35 23.91 -3.18
N ALA A 359 -5.38 22.58 -3.08
CA ALA A 359 -6.05 21.73 -4.07
C ALA A 359 -7.57 22.01 -4.14
N ILE A 360 -8.25 22.19 -2.99
CA ILE A 360 -9.68 22.60 -2.96
C ILE A 360 -9.90 23.91 -3.69
N GLY A 361 -9.06 24.92 -3.45
CA GLY A 361 -9.11 26.21 -4.15
C GLY A 361 -8.96 26.04 -5.65
N LEU A 362 -7.96 25.26 -6.08
CA LEU A 362 -7.66 25.02 -7.49
C LEU A 362 -8.77 24.25 -8.21
N TYR A 363 -9.40 23.27 -7.56
CA TYR A 363 -10.59 22.61 -8.11
C TYR A 363 -11.77 23.58 -8.27
N SER A 364 -11.93 24.55 -7.35
CA SER A 364 -12.94 25.60 -7.50
C SER A 364 -12.65 26.48 -8.71
N GLU A 365 -11.41 26.95 -8.85
CA GLU A 365 -10.98 27.77 -9.99
C GLU A 365 -11.18 27.06 -11.34
N LEU A 366 -10.81 25.78 -11.42
CA LEU A 366 -11.00 24.95 -12.62
C LEU A 366 -12.48 24.79 -12.98
N ARG A 367 -13.33 24.54 -11.98
CA ARG A 367 -14.78 24.43 -12.17
C ARG A 367 -15.39 25.74 -12.64
N ASP A 368 -15.02 26.85 -12.00
CA ASP A 368 -15.52 28.18 -12.34
C ASP A 368 -15.04 28.63 -13.73
N SER A 369 -13.92 28.08 -14.19
CA SER A 369 -13.40 28.25 -15.55
C SER A 369 -13.96 27.24 -16.57
N GLY A 370 -14.94 26.42 -16.18
CA GLY A 370 -15.70 25.54 -17.07
C GLY A 370 -15.23 24.09 -17.17
N ILE A 371 -14.25 23.66 -16.35
CA ILE A 371 -13.79 22.26 -16.31
C ILE A 371 -14.66 21.46 -15.33
N ILE A 372 -15.45 20.53 -15.86
CA ILE A 372 -16.31 19.64 -15.06
C ILE A 372 -15.72 18.23 -15.06
N PHE A 373 -15.15 17.82 -13.93
CA PHE A 373 -14.56 16.49 -13.76
C PHE A 373 -15.62 15.41 -13.48
N ASP A 374 -15.30 14.17 -13.87
CA ASP A 374 -16.02 12.98 -13.40
C ASP A 374 -15.71 12.67 -11.93
N SER A 375 -16.47 11.74 -11.34
CA SER A 375 -16.37 11.35 -9.92
C SER A 375 -15.02 10.75 -9.51
N GLU A 376 -14.20 10.37 -10.49
CA GLU A 376 -12.91 9.72 -10.30
C GLU A 376 -11.74 10.68 -10.58
N SER A 377 -11.99 11.85 -11.15
CA SER A 377 -10.99 12.89 -11.46
C SER A 377 -11.23 14.17 -10.65
N ASP A 378 -12.40 14.29 -10.02
CA ASP A 378 -12.70 15.38 -9.10
C ASP A 378 -11.86 15.35 -7.82
N GLY A 379 -11.99 16.42 -7.02
CA GLY A 379 -11.35 16.57 -5.72
C GLY A 379 -12.26 16.24 -4.53
N SER A 380 -13.34 15.49 -4.73
CA SER A 380 -14.36 15.26 -3.69
C SER A 380 -13.82 14.53 -2.46
N HIS A 381 -12.76 13.72 -2.61
CA HIS A 381 -12.05 13.06 -1.51
C HIS A 381 -11.30 14.04 -0.59
N ILE A 382 -10.86 15.19 -1.11
CA ILE A 382 -9.96 16.10 -0.38
C ILE A 382 -10.64 16.72 0.84
N ALA A 383 -11.95 16.99 0.75
CA ALA A 383 -12.72 17.47 1.88
C ALA A 383 -12.83 16.41 3.00
N ALA A 384 -13.03 15.14 2.63
CA ALA A 384 -13.05 14.04 3.58
C ALA A 384 -11.68 13.86 4.26
N TRP A 385 -10.60 13.92 3.46
CA TRP A 385 -9.22 13.84 3.94
C TRP A 385 -8.85 14.95 4.91
N LEU A 386 -9.16 16.21 4.55
CA LEU A 386 -8.90 17.35 5.42
C LEU A 386 -9.71 17.25 6.72
N THR A 387 -10.95 16.73 6.65
CA THR A 387 -11.78 16.51 7.85
C THR A 387 -11.15 15.47 8.77
N ALA A 388 -10.79 14.29 8.24
CA ALA A 388 -10.12 13.25 9.03
C ALA A 388 -8.78 13.74 9.62
N ALA A 389 -7.98 14.47 8.85
CA ALA A 389 -6.73 15.06 9.31
C ALA A 389 -6.94 16.07 10.45
N ASN A 390 -7.99 16.90 10.37
CA ASN A 390 -8.31 17.86 11.43
C ASN A 390 -8.78 17.18 12.72
N LEU A 391 -9.60 16.13 12.61
CA LEU A 391 -10.02 15.32 13.76
C LEU A 391 -8.80 14.68 14.44
N PHE A 392 -7.92 14.06 13.65
CA PHE A 392 -6.68 13.49 14.16
C PHE A 392 -5.77 14.54 14.81
N ALA A 393 -5.59 15.71 14.17
CA ALA A 393 -4.80 16.79 14.72
C ALA A 393 -5.36 17.32 16.05
N LYS A 394 -6.69 17.29 16.24
CA LYS A 394 -7.33 17.64 17.50
C LYS A 394 -6.99 16.62 18.59
N ASP A 395 -7.08 15.32 18.30
CA ASP A 395 -6.68 14.25 19.22
C ASP A 395 -5.20 14.35 19.62
N LYS A 396 -4.34 14.79 18.69
CA LYS A 396 -2.91 15.02 18.93
C LYS A 396 -2.59 16.38 19.57
N ASN A 397 -3.59 17.22 19.86
CA ASN A 397 -3.43 18.60 20.36
C ASN A 397 -2.54 19.50 19.48
N TRP A 398 -2.55 19.30 18.16
CA TRP A 398 -1.81 20.12 17.20
C TRP A 398 -2.54 21.41 16.82
N VAL A 399 -3.87 21.38 16.95
CA VAL A 399 -4.78 22.52 16.75
C VAL A 399 -5.49 22.87 18.06
N LYS A 400 -5.88 24.13 18.21
CA LYS A 400 -6.59 24.64 19.39
C LYS A 400 -8.09 24.42 19.31
#